data_AF-A0A285U3I4-F1
#
_entry.id   AF-A0A285U3I4-F1
#
_cell.length_a   1.000
_cell.length_b   1.000
_cell.length_c   1.000
_cell.angle_alpha   90.00
_cell.angle_beta   90.00
_cell.angle_gamma   90.00
#
_symmetry.space_group_name_H-M   'P 1'
#
loop_
_entity.id
_entity.type
_entity.pdbx_description
1 polymer ?
#
loop_
_entity_poly.entity_id
_entity_poly.type
_entity_poly.pdbx_seq_one_letter_code
_entity_poly.pdbx_strand_id
1 'polypeptide(L)'
;MFTQLEIKNNLLNVTQLQEKADQIVFDYIDTTQNWGKAYKGLNNLFQQTIQFYDKYVNNNGIPKANVYWSLFLDVVGRLIYFKTLAERHVTDLQTDDDVENIIEGYIVAANCLSNVNVNNEHELLDEICESFEEIRFLDGEKGKFKHSIVEKDCKLEDSLSVLFDYTTKLAYLHQHQE
;
A
#
# COMPACT_ATOMS: atom_id res chain seq x y z
N MET A 1 15.45 2.94 -16.18
CA MET A 1 16.23 2.10 -15.26
C MET A 1 15.72 2.45 -13.88
N PHE A 2 14.95 1.59 -13.22
CA PHE A 2 14.45 1.88 -11.88
C PHE A 2 15.57 1.58 -10.88
N THR A 3 15.98 2.60 -10.13
CA THR A 3 17.14 2.52 -9.25
C THR A 3 16.78 1.73 -8.00
N GLN A 4 17.60 0.72 -7.67
CA GLN A 4 17.43 -0.17 -6.52
C GLN A 4 17.32 0.59 -5.19
N LEU A 5 16.49 0.10 -4.27
CA LEU A 5 16.39 0.62 -2.91
C LEU A 5 17.61 0.20 -2.08
N GLU A 6 18.15 1.14 -1.31
CA GLU A 6 19.27 0.89 -0.41
C GLU A 6 18.82 0.18 0.87
N ILE A 7 19.62 -0.80 1.29
CA ILE A 7 19.49 -1.46 2.59
C ILE A 7 20.75 -1.17 3.41
N LYS A 8 20.59 -0.61 4.61
CA LYS A 8 21.68 -0.32 5.55
C LYS A 8 21.34 -0.94 6.90
N ASN A 9 22.31 -1.62 7.52
CA ASN A 9 22.11 -2.32 8.80
C ASN A 9 20.90 -3.27 8.80
N ASN A 10 20.68 -4.00 7.69
CA ASN A 10 19.53 -4.89 7.47
C ASN A 10 18.15 -4.19 7.51
N LEU A 11 18.12 -2.86 7.36
CA LEU A 11 16.90 -2.06 7.28
C LEU A 11 16.84 -1.34 5.94
N LEU A 12 15.64 -1.27 5.36
CA LEU A 12 15.38 -0.53 4.14
C LEU A 12 15.50 0.96 4.41
N ASN A 13 16.09 1.70 3.46
CA ASN A 13 16.10 3.15 3.53
C ASN A 13 14.70 3.71 3.21
N VAL A 14 13.87 3.88 4.25
CA VAL A 14 12.49 4.36 4.16
C VAL A 14 12.40 5.75 3.56
N THR A 15 13.33 6.66 3.90
CA THR A 15 13.38 8.02 3.31
C THR A 15 13.58 7.95 1.79
N GLN A 16 14.52 7.11 1.33
CA GLN A 16 14.74 6.95 -0.10
C GLN A 16 13.54 6.32 -0.81
N LEU A 17 12.85 5.38 -0.17
CA LEU A 17 11.62 4.80 -0.71
C LEU A 17 10.55 5.89 -0.91
N GLN A 18 10.33 6.72 0.11
CA GLN A 18 9.38 7.82 0.07
C GLN A 18 9.73 8.82 -1.04
N GLU A 19 10.98 9.29 -1.09
CA GLU A 19 11.43 10.24 -2.12
C GLU A 19 11.19 9.74 -3.54
N LYS A 20 11.46 8.46 -3.81
CA LYS A 20 11.24 7.85 -5.13
C LYS A 20 9.75 7.70 -5.44
N ALA A 21 8.94 7.30 -4.46
CA ALA A 21 7.50 7.20 -4.64
C ALA A 21 6.89 8.57 -4.93
N ASP A 22 7.22 9.58 -4.12
CA ASP A 22 6.76 10.96 -4.29
C ASP A 22 7.19 11.55 -5.64
N GLN A 23 8.42 11.26 -6.10
CA GLN A 23 8.86 11.67 -7.43
C GLN A 23 7.99 11.06 -8.55
N ILE A 24 7.64 9.77 -8.44
CA ILE A 24 6.81 9.10 -9.45
C ILE A 24 5.39 9.68 -9.45
N VAL A 25 4.83 9.94 -8.27
CA VAL A 25 3.52 10.58 -8.10
C VAL A 25 3.54 11.96 -8.76
N PHE A 26 4.52 12.80 -8.41
CA PHE A 26 4.64 14.13 -8.97
C PHE A 26 4.79 14.14 -10.50
N ASP A 27 5.73 13.36 -11.03
CA ASP A 27 6.06 13.34 -12.46
C ASP A 27 4.92 12.76 -13.31
N TYR A 28 4.27 11.68 -12.83
CA TYR A 28 3.37 10.85 -13.65
C TYR A 28 1.92 10.83 -13.22
N ILE A 29 1.58 11.18 -11.98
CA ILE A 29 0.20 11.31 -11.54
C ILE A 29 -0.21 12.78 -11.62
N ASP A 30 0.47 13.66 -10.88
CA ASP A 30 0.06 15.05 -10.73
C ASP A 30 0.32 15.90 -11.98
N THR A 31 1.49 15.72 -12.60
CA THR A 31 1.92 16.59 -13.71
C THR A 31 1.43 16.10 -15.07
N THR A 32 1.59 14.81 -15.37
CA THR A 32 1.38 14.28 -16.74
C THR A 32 0.25 13.28 -16.88
N GLN A 33 -0.34 12.80 -15.77
CA GLN A 33 -1.39 11.75 -15.77
C GLN A 33 -1.03 10.52 -16.63
N ASN A 34 0.26 10.14 -16.64
CA ASN A 34 0.76 8.95 -17.32
C ASN A 34 0.66 7.73 -16.40
N TRP A 35 -0.56 7.21 -16.24
CA TRP A 35 -0.88 6.10 -15.35
C TRP A 35 -0.06 4.83 -15.61
N GLY A 36 0.21 4.50 -16.87
CA GLY A 36 1.04 3.34 -17.24
C GLY A 36 2.48 3.45 -16.72
N LYS A 37 3.09 4.63 -16.80
CA LYS A 37 4.43 4.86 -16.23
C LYS A 37 4.41 4.92 -14.71
N ALA A 38 3.38 5.56 -14.13
CA ALA A 38 3.19 5.62 -12.69
C ALA A 38 3.09 4.20 -12.10
N TYR A 39 2.18 3.37 -12.62
CA TYR A 39 1.99 1.99 -12.17
C TYR A 39 3.27 1.17 -12.29
N LYS A 40 3.95 1.22 -13.44
CA LYS A 40 5.20 0.47 -13.63
C LYS A 40 6.29 0.87 -12.62
N GLY A 41 6.42 2.16 -12.32
CA GLY A 41 7.38 2.67 -11.36
C GLY A 41 7.04 2.29 -9.92
N LEU A 42 5.79 2.57 -9.51
CA LEU A 42 5.30 2.27 -8.17
C LEU A 42 5.29 0.77 -7.88
N ASN A 43 4.85 -0.04 -8.85
CA ASN A 43 4.91 -1.49 -8.71
C ASN A 43 6.35 -1.98 -8.58
N ASN A 44 7.31 -1.41 -9.31
CA ASN A 44 8.72 -1.79 -9.14
C ASN A 44 9.26 -1.47 -7.74
N LEU A 45 8.90 -0.31 -7.16
CA LEU A 45 9.25 0.03 -5.78
C LEU A 45 8.57 -0.90 -4.78
N PHE A 46 7.29 -1.20 -5.00
CA PHE A 46 6.51 -2.10 -4.17
C PHE A 46 7.13 -3.50 -4.15
N GLN A 47 7.47 -4.08 -5.31
CA GLN A 47 8.12 -5.39 -5.40
C GLN A 47 9.44 -5.45 -4.63
N GLN A 48 10.28 -4.41 -4.71
CA GLN A 48 11.52 -4.36 -3.92
C GLN A 48 11.25 -4.25 -2.41
N THR A 49 10.21 -3.50 -2.04
CA THR A 49 9.84 -3.27 -0.64
C THR A 49 9.28 -4.54 0.00
N ILE A 50 8.41 -5.27 -0.70
CA ILE A 50 7.86 -6.55 -0.19
C ILE A 50 8.94 -7.63 -0.15
N GLN A 51 9.84 -7.70 -1.14
CA GLN A 51 10.97 -8.63 -1.08
C GLN A 51 11.86 -8.40 0.14
N PHE A 52 12.09 -7.14 0.51
CA PHE A 52 12.78 -6.80 1.75
C PHE A 52 11.98 -7.27 2.98
N TYR A 53 10.68 -6.94 3.04
CA TYR A 53 9.82 -7.25 4.18
C TYR A 53 9.67 -8.76 4.40
N ASP A 54 9.36 -9.51 3.35
CA ASP A 54 9.22 -10.97 3.39
C ASP A 54 10.52 -11.63 3.83
N LYS A 55 11.67 -11.16 3.31
CA LYS A 55 12.98 -11.64 3.75
C LYS A 55 13.23 -11.33 5.23
N TYR A 56 12.81 -10.16 5.71
CA TYR A 56 12.94 -9.82 7.12
C TYR A 56 12.08 -10.75 7.99
N VAL A 57 10.80 -10.92 7.65
CA VAL A 57 9.84 -11.73 8.43
C VAL A 57 10.24 -13.20 8.42
N ASN A 58 10.69 -13.74 7.29
CA ASN A 58 11.14 -15.13 7.21
C ASN A 58 12.36 -15.43 8.11
N ASN A 59 13.22 -14.43 8.36
CA ASN A 59 14.41 -14.60 9.19
C ASN A 59 14.18 -14.25 10.66
N ASN A 60 13.23 -13.36 10.97
CA ASN A 60 13.10 -12.75 12.30
C ASN A 60 11.69 -12.85 12.90
N GLY A 61 10.71 -13.32 12.14
CA GLY A 61 9.27 -13.19 12.45
C GLY A 61 8.74 -11.78 12.19
N ILE A 62 7.43 -11.60 12.40
CA ILE A 62 6.78 -10.29 12.31
C ILE A 62 7.45 -9.34 13.32
N PRO A 63 7.91 -8.16 12.88
CA PRO A 63 8.65 -7.27 13.76
C PRO A 63 7.78 -6.74 14.90
N LYS A 64 8.41 -6.49 16.05
CA LYS A 64 7.77 -5.78 17.16
C LYS A 64 7.61 -4.30 16.83
N ALA A 65 6.57 -3.67 17.37
CA ALA A 65 6.35 -2.24 17.21
C ALA A 65 7.57 -1.42 17.64
N ASN A 66 8.04 -0.56 16.72
CA ASN A 66 9.02 0.48 17.01
C ASN A 66 8.89 1.60 15.97
N VAL A 67 9.64 2.69 16.19
CA VAL A 67 9.61 3.88 15.33
C VAL A 67 9.94 3.56 13.87
N TYR A 68 10.92 2.70 13.62
CA TYR A 68 11.28 2.32 12.25
C TYR A 68 10.11 1.65 11.53
N TRP A 69 9.45 0.66 12.16
CA TRP A 69 8.34 -0.06 11.53
C TRP A 69 7.09 0.80 11.37
N SER A 70 6.89 1.79 12.24
CA SER A 70 5.85 2.80 12.06
C SER A 70 6.09 3.64 10.81
N LEU A 71 7.31 4.18 10.64
CA LEU A 71 7.67 4.94 9.44
C LEU A 71 7.64 4.07 8.17
N PHE A 72 8.09 2.83 8.27
CA PHE A 72 8.04 1.88 7.17
C PHE A 72 6.60 1.66 6.70
N LEU A 73 5.67 1.40 7.62
CA LEU A 73 4.28 1.15 7.27
C LEU A 73 3.56 2.38 6.72
N ASP A 74 3.86 3.58 7.22
CA ASP A 74 3.30 4.82 6.69
C ASP A 74 3.66 5.01 5.21
N VAL A 75 4.96 4.88 4.89
CA VAL A 75 5.46 4.97 3.50
C VAL A 75 4.94 3.83 2.63
N VAL A 76 4.84 2.61 3.17
CA VAL A 76 4.30 1.44 2.44
C VAL A 76 2.81 1.61 2.17
N GLY A 77 2.02 2.11 3.12
CA GLY A 77 0.60 2.37 2.93
C GLY A 77 0.37 3.37 1.79
N ARG A 78 1.14 4.46 1.78
CA ARG A 78 1.13 5.44 0.69
C ARG A 78 1.54 4.85 -0.66
N LEU A 79 2.59 4.02 -0.67
CA LEU A 79 3.04 3.33 -1.88
C LEU A 79 1.98 2.37 -2.43
N ILE A 80 1.32 1.60 -1.57
CA ILE A 80 0.24 0.69 -1.95
C ILE A 80 -0.93 1.51 -2.51
N TYR A 81 -1.32 2.59 -1.83
CA TYR A 81 -2.39 3.46 -2.32
C TYR A 81 -2.13 3.96 -3.74
N PHE A 82 -0.99 4.64 -3.98
CA PHE A 82 -0.71 5.19 -5.30
C PHE A 82 -0.48 4.11 -6.36
N LYS A 83 0.11 2.96 -5.99
CA LYS A 83 0.21 1.81 -6.91
C LYS A 83 -1.19 1.38 -7.33
N THR A 84 -2.08 1.14 -6.37
CA THR A 84 -3.45 0.67 -6.61
C THR A 84 -4.27 1.70 -7.38
N LEU A 85 -4.11 2.99 -7.09
CA LEU A 85 -4.74 4.06 -7.87
C LEU A 85 -4.27 4.04 -9.32
N ALA A 86 -2.95 3.95 -9.55
CA ALA A 86 -2.40 3.85 -10.89
C ALA A 86 -2.83 2.57 -11.61
N GLU A 87 -2.92 1.45 -10.89
CA GLU A 87 -3.43 0.16 -11.38
C GLU A 87 -4.88 0.28 -11.85
N ARG A 88 -5.75 0.89 -11.02
CA ARG A 88 -7.15 1.15 -11.37
C ARG A 88 -7.29 1.96 -12.66
N HIS A 89 -6.42 2.93 -12.90
CA HIS A 89 -6.47 3.74 -14.11
C HIS A 89 -5.93 3.06 -15.36
N VAL A 90 -5.13 1.99 -15.21
CA VAL A 90 -4.63 1.20 -16.35
C VAL A 90 -5.44 -0.08 -16.60
N THR A 91 -6.21 -0.52 -15.61
CA THR A 91 -7.06 -1.71 -15.69
C THR A 91 -8.48 -1.30 -16.08
N ASP A 92 -9.09 -2.01 -17.03
CA ASP A 92 -10.44 -1.70 -17.52
C ASP A 92 -11.58 -2.18 -16.58
N LEU A 93 -11.23 -2.71 -15.39
CA LEU A 93 -12.13 -3.26 -14.36
C LEU A 93 -13.20 -4.22 -14.92
N GLN A 94 -12.84 -5.04 -15.90
CA GLN A 94 -13.81 -5.88 -16.62
C GLN A 94 -14.18 -7.17 -15.88
N THR A 95 -13.33 -7.63 -14.97
CA THR A 95 -13.57 -8.84 -14.19
C THR A 95 -13.79 -8.53 -12.72
N ASP A 96 -14.59 -9.36 -12.05
CA ASP A 96 -14.76 -9.27 -10.60
C ASP A 96 -13.42 -9.42 -9.88
N ASP A 97 -12.51 -10.24 -10.40
CA ASP A 97 -11.15 -10.41 -9.85
C ASP A 97 -10.33 -9.11 -9.92
N ASP A 98 -10.42 -8.35 -11.02
CA ASP A 98 -9.75 -7.04 -11.13
C ASP A 98 -10.28 -6.07 -10.07
N VAL A 99 -11.60 -6.03 -9.89
CA VAL A 99 -12.26 -5.18 -8.90
C VAL A 99 -11.83 -5.57 -7.48
N GLU A 100 -11.87 -6.85 -7.14
CA GLU A 100 -11.51 -7.34 -5.81
C GLU A 100 -10.01 -7.10 -5.51
N ASN A 101 -9.12 -7.22 -6.49
CA ASN A 101 -7.69 -6.90 -6.33
C ASN A 101 -7.45 -5.41 -6.02
N ILE A 102 -8.16 -4.50 -6.71
CA ILE A 102 -8.08 -3.06 -6.44
C ILE A 102 -8.64 -2.73 -5.06
N ILE A 103 -9.80 -3.30 -4.73
CA ILE A 103 -10.46 -3.12 -3.42
C ILE A 103 -9.54 -3.60 -2.29
N GLU A 104 -8.94 -4.78 -2.42
CA GLU A 104 -7.98 -5.31 -1.45
C GLU A 104 -6.78 -4.39 -1.29
N GLY A 105 -6.25 -3.84 -2.40
CA GLY A 105 -5.16 -2.86 -2.35
C GLY A 105 -5.50 -1.64 -1.49
N TYR A 106 -6.69 -1.06 -1.65
CA TYR A 106 -7.14 0.06 -0.82
C TYR A 106 -7.36 -0.33 0.64
N ILE A 107 -7.92 -1.52 0.91
CA ILE A 107 -8.07 -2.03 2.28
C ILE A 107 -6.71 -2.14 2.95
N VAL A 108 -5.73 -2.75 2.28
CA VAL A 108 -4.39 -2.92 2.84
C VAL A 108 -3.70 -1.58 3.04
N ALA A 109 -3.79 -0.65 2.08
CA ALA A 109 -3.25 0.70 2.22
C ALA A 109 -3.81 1.40 3.47
N ALA A 110 -5.13 1.38 3.67
CA ALA A 110 -5.78 1.98 4.83
C ALA A 110 -5.35 1.32 6.15
N ASN A 111 -5.22 -0.01 6.16
CA ASN A 111 -4.77 -0.74 7.35
C ASN A 111 -3.28 -0.55 7.66
N CYS A 112 -2.46 -0.10 6.71
CA CYS A 112 -1.06 0.23 6.95
C CYS A 112 -0.88 1.59 7.64
N LEU A 113 -1.89 2.48 7.60
CA LEU A 113 -1.86 3.76 8.30
C LEU A 113 -2.02 3.53 9.81
N SER A 114 -0.92 3.23 10.50
CA SER A 114 -0.93 3.04 11.96
C SER A 114 -1.33 4.33 12.69
N ASN A 115 -2.11 4.24 13.77
CA ASN A 115 -2.53 5.37 14.62
C ASN A 115 -3.45 6.41 13.94
N VAL A 116 -4.40 5.97 13.12
CA VAL A 116 -5.42 6.85 12.49
C VAL A 116 -6.14 7.75 13.51
N ASN A 117 -6.38 7.25 14.73
CA ASN A 117 -7.11 7.95 15.78
C ASN A 117 -6.38 9.14 16.42
N VAL A 118 -5.06 9.28 16.27
CA VAL A 118 -4.29 10.25 17.06
C VAL A 118 -4.36 11.67 16.48
N ASN A 119 -4.66 11.84 15.19
CA ASN A 119 -4.54 13.14 14.53
C ASN A 119 -5.71 13.59 13.62
N ASN A 120 -6.88 12.93 13.63
CA ASN A 120 -8.17 13.37 13.01
C ASN A 120 -8.21 13.90 11.55
N GLU A 121 -7.08 14.04 10.87
CA GLU A 121 -6.92 14.58 9.52
C GLU A 121 -5.83 13.75 8.82
N HIS A 122 -6.11 12.46 8.61
CA HIS A 122 -5.33 11.67 7.67
C HIS A 122 -5.91 11.93 6.28
N GLU A 123 -5.48 13.02 5.64
CA GLU A 123 -5.87 13.37 4.26
C GLU A 123 -5.72 12.15 3.32
N LEU A 124 -4.65 11.37 3.51
CA LEU A 124 -4.43 10.13 2.78
C LEU A 124 -5.50 9.06 3.04
N LEU A 125 -5.98 8.92 4.28
CA LEU A 125 -7.08 7.98 4.57
C LEU A 125 -8.36 8.42 3.88
N ASP A 126 -8.64 9.72 3.86
CA ASP A 126 -9.80 10.26 3.15
C ASP A 126 -9.71 9.97 1.65
N GLU A 127 -8.56 10.21 1.04
CA GLU A 127 -8.30 9.88 -0.37
C GLU A 127 -8.45 8.37 -0.66
N ILE A 128 -7.93 7.50 0.23
CA ILE A 128 -8.09 6.05 0.10
C ILE A 128 -9.58 5.66 0.18
N CYS A 129 -10.31 6.22 1.14
CA CYS A 129 -11.72 5.90 1.32
C CYS A 129 -12.58 6.39 0.16
N GLU A 130 -12.33 7.60 -0.34
CA GLU A 130 -13.00 8.11 -1.54
C GLU A 130 -12.71 7.22 -2.75
N SER A 131 -11.43 6.85 -2.95
CA SER A 131 -11.03 5.98 -4.06
C SER A 131 -11.65 4.58 -3.99
N PHE A 132 -11.81 4.04 -2.79
CA PHE A 132 -12.52 2.79 -2.53
C PHE A 132 -14.01 2.92 -2.87
N GLU A 133 -14.64 4.00 -2.40
CA GLU A 133 -16.08 4.22 -2.51
C GLU A 133 -16.54 4.59 -3.92
N GLU A 134 -15.64 5.07 -4.77
CA GLU A 134 -15.89 5.19 -6.21
C GLU A 134 -16.07 3.84 -6.92
N ILE A 135 -15.64 2.74 -6.30
CA ILE A 135 -15.77 1.38 -6.83
C ILE A 135 -16.88 0.63 -6.11
N ARG A 136 -16.87 0.63 -4.78
CA ARG A 136 -17.83 -0.10 -3.94
C ARG A 136 -18.10 0.64 -2.64
N PHE A 137 -19.35 0.69 -2.22
CA PHE A 137 -19.70 1.08 -0.84
C PHE A 137 -19.68 -0.12 0.10
N LEU A 138 -19.05 0.04 1.26
CA LEU A 138 -19.10 -0.98 2.31
C LEU A 138 -20.52 -1.04 2.87
N ASP A 139 -21.15 -2.22 2.79
CA ASP A 139 -22.57 -2.45 3.10
C ASP A 139 -23.56 -1.50 2.40
N GLY A 140 -23.19 -0.96 1.25
CA GLY A 140 -24.02 -0.02 0.51
C GLY A 140 -24.06 1.41 1.08
N GLU A 141 -23.24 1.74 2.08
CA GLU A 141 -23.24 3.04 2.75
C GLU A 141 -21.92 3.81 2.57
N LYS A 142 -22.03 5.09 2.20
CA LYS A 142 -20.90 6.02 2.09
C LYS A 142 -20.31 6.32 3.47
N GLY A 143 -18.99 6.37 3.58
CA GLY A 143 -18.24 6.65 4.82
C GLY A 143 -18.08 5.46 5.76
N LYS A 144 -18.77 4.34 5.50
CA LYS A 144 -18.73 3.16 6.37
C LYS A 144 -17.36 2.48 6.35
N PHE A 145 -16.68 2.53 5.21
CA PHE A 145 -15.32 2.01 5.10
C PHE A 145 -14.38 2.80 6.01
N LYS A 146 -14.37 4.14 5.93
CA LYS A 146 -13.59 5.00 6.83
C LYS A 146 -13.89 4.69 8.30
N HIS A 147 -15.17 4.59 8.65
CA HIS A 147 -15.59 4.28 10.01
C HIS A 147 -15.00 2.94 10.50
N SER A 148 -15.07 1.89 9.67
CA SER A 148 -14.52 0.57 10.00
C SER A 148 -13.01 0.60 10.25
N ILE A 149 -12.26 1.42 9.50
CA ILE A 149 -10.81 1.56 9.67
C ILE A 149 -10.48 2.28 10.98
N VAL A 150 -11.21 3.35 11.28
CA VAL A 150 -11.04 4.16 12.50
C VAL A 150 -11.43 3.37 13.75
N GLU A 151 -12.55 2.65 13.72
CA GLU A 151 -13.03 1.82 14.83
C GLU A 151 -12.09 0.63 15.13
N LYS A 152 -11.49 0.05 14.08
CA LYS A 152 -10.55 -1.07 14.25
C LYS A 152 -9.30 -0.66 15.03
N ASP A 153 -8.93 0.63 14.99
CA ASP A 153 -7.77 1.19 15.70
C ASP A 153 -6.53 0.30 15.57
N CYS A 154 -6.18 -0.06 14.33
CA CYS A 154 -5.12 -1.02 14.04
C CYS A 154 -3.82 -0.63 14.75
N LYS A 155 -3.36 -1.51 15.65
CA LYS A 155 -2.04 -1.38 16.24
C LYS A 155 -0.98 -1.68 15.19
N LEU A 156 0.22 -1.18 15.43
CA LEU A 156 1.33 -1.33 14.50
C LEU A 156 1.60 -2.81 14.16
N GLU A 157 1.54 -3.70 15.13
CA GLU A 157 1.70 -5.15 14.91
C GLU A 157 0.58 -5.76 14.03
N ASP A 158 -0.65 -5.27 14.18
CA ASP A 158 -1.79 -5.73 13.37
C ASP A 158 -1.60 -5.27 11.92
N SER A 159 -1.19 -4.01 11.71
CA SER A 159 -0.85 -3.47 10.38
C SER A 159 0.29 -4.24 9.70
N LEU A 160 1.33 -4.61 10.45
CA LEU A 160 2.43 -5.43 9.95
C LEU A 160 1.95 -6.83 9.54
N SER A 161 1.00 -7.38 10.28
CA SER A 161 0.40 -8.69 9.99
C SER A 161 -0.47 -8.61 8.73
N VAL A 162 -1.29 -7.57 8.58
CA VAL A 162 -2.08 -7.32 7.36
C VAL A 162 -1.18 -7.21 6.13
N LEU A 163 -0.07 -6.48 6.24
CA LEU A 163 0.91 -6.38 5.15
C LEU A 163 1.50 -7.75 4.81
N PHE A 164 1.86 -8.57 5.81
CA PHE A 164 2.43 -9.89 5.59
C PHE A 164 1.45 -10.86 4.91
N ASP A 165 0.18 -10.84 5.32
CA ASP A 165 -0.86 -11.65 4.70
C ASP A 165 -1.06 -11.26 3.23
N TYR A 166 -1.05 -9.95 2.95
CA TYR A 166 -1.14 -9.41 1.60
C TYR A 166 0.04 -9.83 0.71
N THR A 167 1.29 -9.72 1.20
CA THR A 167 2.47 -10.12 0.41
C THR A 167 2.51 -11.62 0.16
N THR A 168 2.12 -12.42 1.15
CA THR A 168 2.03 -13.89 1.03
C THR A 168 1.00 -14.29 -0.03
N LYS A 169 -0.18 -13.65 -0.04
CA LYS A 169 -1.22 -13.89 -1.04
C LYS A 169 -0.74 -13.56 -2.45
N LEU A 170 -0.09 -12.40 -2.63
CA LEU A 170 0.47 -12.00 -3.92
C LEU A 170 1.53 -13.00 -4.43
N ALA A 171 2.41 -13.48 -3.55
CA ALA A 171 3.41 -14.48 -3.92
C ALA A 171 2.76 -15.80 -4.37
N TYR A 172 1.65 -16.21 -3.75
CA TYR A 172 0.90 -17.42 -4.13
C TYR A 172 0.22 -17.28 -5.50
N LEU A 173 -0.39 -16.12 -5.78
CA LEU A 173 -1.04 -15.87 -7.07
C LEU A 173 -0.05 -15.91 -8.25
N HIS A 174 1.18 -15.41 -8.06
CA HIS A 174 2.22 -15.45 -9.09
C HIS A 174 2.75 -16.87 -9.40
N GLN A 175 2.60 -17.84 -8.49
CA GLN A 175 3.05 -19.23 -8.72
C GLN A 175 2.02 -20.09 -9.48
N HIS A 176 0.79 -19.60 -9.64
CA HIS A 176 -0.32 -20.34 -10.25
C HIS A 176 -0.85 -19.72 -11.55
N GLN A 177 -0.10 -18.78 -12.13
CA GLN A 177 -0.39 -18.15 -13.44
C GLN A 177 0.62 -18.55 -14.54
N GLU A 178 1.54 -19.48 -14.28
CA GLU A 178 2.40 -20.16 -15.28
C GLU A 178 1.85 -21.55 -15.65
#